data_AF-A0A967CQC2-F1
#
_entry.id   AF-A0A967CQC2-F1
#
_cell.length_a   1.000
_cell.length_b   1.000
_cell.length_c   1.000
_cell.angle_alpha   90.00
_cell.angle_beta   90.00
_cell.angle_gamma   90.00
#
_symmetry.space_group_name_H-M   'P 1'
#
loop_
_entity.id
_entity.type
_entity.pdbx_description
1 polymer ?
#
loop_
_entity_poly.entity_id
_entity_poly.type
_entity_poly.pdbx_seq_one_letter_code
_entity_poly.pdbx_strand_id
1 'polypeptide(L)' 'MNDGAPMPMGVARIAPETFVGEVAMKQSMTAFLQAAQARGCRFQIGADMLFEQIPAYFAFFGLPSTMPENLRALV' A
#
# COMPACT_ATOMS: atom_id res chain seq x y z
N MET A 1 -10.96 -3.39 -2.60
CA MET A 1 -12.20 -3.74 -1.85
C MET A 1 -13.22 -4.27 -2.84
N ASN A 2 -14.28 -4.96 -2.42
CA ASN A 2 -15.40 -5.21 -3.33
C ASN A 2 -16.30 -3.97 -3.32
N ASP A 3 -16.95 -3.69 -4.45
CA ASP A 3 -17.86 -2.55 -4.56
C ASP A 3 -19.03 -2.71 -3.57
N GLY A 4 -19.37 -1.62 -2.88
CA GLY A 4 -20.41 -1.61 -1.83
C GLY A 4 -20.00 -2.20 -0.48
N ALA A 5 -18.75 -2.68 -0.33
CA ALA A 5 -18.26 -3.12 0.98
C ALA A 5 -18.25 -1.95 1.98
N PRO A 6 -18.63 -2.17 3.26
CA PRO A 6 -18.52 -1.16 4.30
C PRO A 6 -17.09 -0.63 4.43
N MET A 7 -16.96 0.66 4.75
CA MET A 7 -15.65 1.24 5.06
C MET A 7 -15.10 0.63 6.34
N PRO A 8 -13.77 0.38 6.44
CA PRO A 8 -13.16 -0.22 7.63
C PRO A 8 -13.27 0.69 8.87
N MET A 9 -13.38 2.00 8.65
CA MET A 9 -13.64 3.00 9.68
C MET A 9 -14.27 4.25 9.06
N GLY A 10 -14.83 5.12 9.92
CA GLY A 10 -15.28 6.45 9.50
C GLY A 10 -14.11 7.33 9.09
N VAL A 11 -13.92 7.51 7.77
CA VAL A 11 -12.79 8.26 7.17
C VAL A 11 -12.74 9.72 7.64
N ALA A 12 -13.88 10.30 8.04
CA ALA A 12 -13.95 11.63 8.65
C ALA A 12 -13.09 11.80 9.92
N ARG A 13 -12.72 10.69 10.57
CA ARG A 13 -11.88 10.66 11.78
C ARG A 13 -10.39 10.76 11.47
N ILE A 14 -9.99 10.69 10.19
CA ILE A 14 -8.58 10.74 9.76
C ILE A 14 -8.22 12.21 9.52
N ALA A 15 -7.20 12.72 10.20
CA ALA A 15 -6.69 14.07 9.98
C ALA A 15 -6.01 14.18 8.60
N PRO A 16 -6.13 15.30 7.88
CA PRO A 16 -5.51 15.46 6.55
C PRO A 16 -4.00 15.21 6.50
N GLU A 17 -3.29 15.47 7.60
CA GLU A 17 -1.85 15.25 7.73
C GLU A 17 -1.46 13.80 7.99
N THR A 18 -2.43 12.93 8.29
CA THR A 18 -2.20 11.50 8.53
C THR A 18 -1.69 10.82 7.26
N PHE A 19 -0.68 9.98 7.42
CA PHE A 19 -0.23 9.06 6.36
C PHE A 19 -1.04 7.76 6.44
N VAL A 20 -1.72 7.41 5.36
CA VAL A 20 -2.63 6.25 5.31
C VAL A 20 -2.05 5.15 4.43
N GLY A 21 -1.74 4.00 5.02
CA GLY A 21 -1.34 2.80 4.29
C GLY A 21 -2.48 1.79 4.18
N GLU A 22 -2.59 1.12 3.04
CA GLU A 22 -3.46 -0.05 2.89
C GLU A 22 -2.70 -1.21 2.24
N VAL A 23 -3.02 -2.45 2.63
CA VAL A 23 -2.38 -3.68 2.14
C VAL A 23 -3.20 -4.43 1.09
N ALA A 24 -4.40 -3.95 0.76
CA ALA A 24 -5.26 -4.56 -0.24
C ALA A 24 -4.64 -4.45 -1.63
N MET A 25 -4.62 -5.56 -2.37
CA MET A 25 -3.87 -5.65 -3.63
C MET A 25 -4.75 -5.79 -4.88
N LYS A 26 -6.04 -6.13 -4.72
CA LYS A 26 -6.95 -6.38 -5.86
C LYS A 26 -7.16 -5.14 -6.74
N GLN A 27 -7.15 -3.96 -6.14
CA GLN A 27 -7.24 -2.66 -6.80
C GLN A 27 -6.19 -1.76 -6.16
N SER A 28 -5.41 -1.03 -6.97
CA SER A 28 -4.36 -0.14 -6.47
C SER A 28 -4.94 1.00 -5.61
N MET A 29 -6.03 1.62 -6.07
CA MET A 29 -6.80 2.61 -5.31
C MET A 29 -8.15 2.02 -4.90
N THR A 30 -8.27 1.65 -3.63
CA THR A 30 -9.55 1.20 -3.05
C THR A 30 -10.46 2.39 -2.74
N ALA A 31 -11.73 2.12 -2.45
CA ALA A 31 -12.66 3.13 -1.96
C ALA A 31 -12.16 3.82 -0.68
N PHE A 32 -11.43 3.11 0.19
CA PHE A 32 -10.85 3.68 1.40
C PHE A 32 -9.70 4.64 1.09
N LEU A 33 -8.75 4.24 0.23
CA LEU A 33 -7.64 5.13 -0.18
C LEU A 33 -8.13 6.34 -0.98
N GLN A 34 -9.14 6.18 -1.83
CA GLN A 34 -9.76 7.30 -2.53
C GLN A 34 -10.38 8.30 -1.54
N ALA A 35 -11.09 7.81 -0.52
CA ALA A 35 -11.66 8.67 0.51
C ALA A 35 -10.58 9.37 1.36
N ALA A 36 -9.47 8.69 1.67
CA ALA A 36 -8.33 9.29 2.36
C ALA A 36 -7.65 10.37 1.49
N GLN A 37 -7.41 10.08 0.21
CA GLN A 37 -6.86 11.03 -0.75
C GLN A 37 -7.75 12.27 -0.90
N ALA A 38 -9.07 12.09 -1.00
CA ALA A 38 -10.03 13.21 -1.09
C ALA A 38 -10.02 14.11 0.15
N ARG A 39 -9.56 13.61 1.31
CA ARG A 39 -9.34 14.41 2.52
C ARG A 39 -8.00 15.15 2.54
N GLY A 40 -7.14 14.95 1.54
CA GLY A 40 -5.79 15.49 1.50
C GLY A 40 -4.74 14.61 2.18
N CYS A 41 -5.11 13.40 2.60
CA CYS A 41 -4.14 12.49 3.21
C CYS A 41 -3.09 12.06 2.19
N ARG A 42 -1.83 11.99 2.64
CA ARG A 42 -0.81 11.22 1.94
C ARG A 42 -1.11 9.74 2.13
N PHE A 43 -0.82 8.92 1.14
CA PHE A 43 -1.14 7.50 1.19
C PHE A 43 -0.06 6.61 0.58
N GLN A 44 -0.12 5.32 0.91
CA GLN A 44 0.69 4.26 0.33
C GLN A 44 -0.20 3.09 -0.07
N ILE A 45 -0.02 2.60 -1.30
CA ILE A 45 -0.79 1.50 -1.86
C ILE A 45 -0.20 0.15 -1.43
N GLY A 46 -1.00 -0.91 -1.50
CA GLY A 46 -0.57 -2.23 -1.03
C GLY A 46 0.62 -2.81 -1.80
N ALA A 47 0.76 -2.48 -3.09
CA ALA A 47 1.85 -2.97 -3.94
C ALA A 47 3.24 -2.64 -3.38
N ASP A 48 3.40 -1.49 -2.72
CA ASP A 48 4.69 -1.07 -2.17
C ASP A 48 5.22 -2.02 -1.08
N MET A 49 4.32 -2.68 -0.34
CA MET A 49 4.70 -3.68 0.67
C MET A 49 5.42 -4.88 0.05
N LEU A 50 5.09 -5.27 -1.19
CA LEU A 50 5.71 -6.42 -1.84
C LEU A 50 7.18 -6.16 -2.18
N PHE A 51 7.53 -4.93 -2.57
CA PHE A 51 8.91 -4.54 -2.84
C PHE A 51 9.79 -4.70 -1.60
N GLU A 52 9.26 -4.36 -0.43
CA GLU A 52 9.94 -4.52 0.86
C GLU A 52 10.07 -5.99 1.28
N GLN A 53 9.20 -6.88 0.79
CA GLN A 53 9.23 -8.31 1.12
C GLN A 53 10.18 -9.13 0.25
N ILE A 54 10.45 -8.71 -0.99
CA ILE A 54 11.31 -9.46 -1.94
C ILE A 54 12.71 -9.78 -1.36
N PRO A 55 13.42 -8.84 -0.68
CA PRO A 55 14.70 -9.16 -0.06
C PRO A 55 14.62 -10.28 0.98
N ALA A 56 13.52 -10.34 1.75
CA ALA A 56 13.29 -11.41 2.71
C ALA A 56 13.03 -12.76 2.03
N TYR A 57 12.29 -12.77 0.91
CA TYR A 57 12.13 -13.98 0.11
C TYR A 57 13.46 -14.47 -0.47
N PHE A 58 14.30 -13.57 -0.99
CA PHE A 58 15.62 -13.93 -1.51
C PHE A 58 16.49 -14.54 -0.42
N ALA A 59 16.52 -13.95 0.78
CA ALA A 59 17.23 -14.51 1.93
C ALA A 59 16.70 -15.91 2.29
N PHE A 60 15.38 -16.11 2.31
CA PHE A 60 14.77 -17.40 2.61
C PHE A 60 15.18 -18.50 1.61
N PHE A 61 15.28 -18.18 0.32
CA PHE A 61 15.66 -19.13 -0.74
C PHE A 61 17.18 -19.19 -1.00
N GLY A 62 18.00 -18.44 -0.27
CA GLY A 62 19.46 -18.40 -0.47
C GLY A 62 19.89 -17.72 -1.77
N LEU A 63 19.07 -16.80 -2.30
CA LEU A 63 19.35 -16.04 -3.51
C LEU A 63 20.10 -14.73 -3.21
N PRO A 64 20.87 -14.17 -4.17
CA PRO A 64 21.48 -12.85 -4.04
C PRO A 64 20.42 -11.78 -3.75
N SER A 65 20.67 -10.94 -2.75
CA SER A 65 19.73 -9.90 -2.32
C SER A 65 19.73 -8.69 -3.27
N THR A 66 18.74 -7.80 -3.09
CA THR A 66 18.62 -6.51 -3.75
C THR A 66 17.94 -5.52 -2.81
N MET A 67 17.89 -4.25 -3.23
CA MET A 67 17.18 -3.19 -2.50
C MET A 67 15.81 -2.93 -3.15
N PRO A 68 14.76 -2.62 -2.37
CA PRO A 68 13.44 -2.26 -2.88
C PRO A 68 13.47 -1.15 -3.95
N GLU A 69 14.35 -0.16 -3.81
CA GLU A 69 14.49 0.95 -4.77
C GLU A 69 14.96 0.46 -6.14
N ASN A 70 15.89 -0.51 -6.18
CA ASN A 70 16.35 -1.11 -7.43
C ASN A 70 15.23 -1.86 -8.15
N LEU A 71 14.34 -2.49 -7.39
CA LEU A 71 13.19 -3.23 -7.93
C LEU A 71 12.12 -2.29 -8.49
N ARG A 72 11.85 -1.17 -7.80
CA ARG A 72 10.91 -0.14 -8.29
C ARG A 72 11.35 0.49 -9.60
N ALA A 73 12.64 0.53 -9.90
CA ALA A 73 13.17 1.06 -11.16
C ALA A 73 12.91 0.16 -12.38
N LEU A 74 12.36 -1.04 -12.20
CA LEU A 74 12.16 -2.03 -13.26
C LEU A 74 10.73 -2.09 -13.80
N VAL A 75 9.80 -1.32 -13.24
CA VAL A 75 8.35 -1.38 -13.55
C VAL A 75 7.77 -0.01 -13.85
#